data_AF-A0A6I3LH01-F1
#
_entry.id   AF-A0A6I3LH01-F1
#
_cell.length_a   1.000
_cell.length_b   1.000
_cell.length_c   1.000
_cell.angle_alpha   90.00
_cell.angle_beta   90.00
_cell.angle_gamma   90.00
#
_symmetry.space_group_name_H-M   'P 1'
#
loop_
_entity.id
_entity.type
_entity.pdbx_description
1 polymer ?
#
loop_
_entity_poly.entity_id
_entity_poly.type
_entity_poly.pdbx_seq_one_letter_code
_entity_poly.pdbx_strand_id
1 'polypeptide(L)'
;EKGLKFYDDLIDELHKHGIEVMVTLVHFEMPLYLATEYGGWTNRKMIDFYKHFVETVYTRYKDKVKYWITFNEINVILEAPFN
;
A
#
# COMPACT_ATOMS: atom_id res chain seq x y z
N GLU A 1 4.10 -3.74 14.06
CA GLU A 1 3.06 -3.29 15.01
C GLU A 1 2.73 -1.81 14.96
N LYS A 2 3.62 -0.88 15.36
CA LYS A 2 3.27 0.55 15.48
C LYS A 2 2.65 1.19 14.22
N GLY A 3 3.16 0.86 13.03
CA GLY A 3 2.59 1.34 11.77
C GLY A 3 1.17 0.84 11.52
N LEU A 4 0.89 -0.43 11.81
CA LEU A 4 -0.45 -1.00 11.66
C LEU A 4 -1.44 -0.35 12.64
N LYS A 5 -1.01 -0.15 13.89
CA LYS A 5 -1.82 0.52 14.91
C LYS A 5 -2.17 1.96 14.51
N PHE A 6 -1.24 2.69 13.91
CA PHE A 6 -1.52 4.04 13.42
C PHE A 6 -2.69 4.05 12.43
N TYR A 7 -2.71 3.13 11.46
CA TYR A 7 -3.82 3.04 10.51
C TYR A 7 -5.10 2.50 11.15
N ASP A 8 -5.03 1.63 12.17
CA ASP A 8 -6.22 1.29 12.95
C ASP A 8 -6.87 2.53 13.56
N ASP A 9 -6.07 3.34 14.27
CA ASP A 9 -6.54 4.54 14.95
C ASP A 9 -7.10 5.57 13.93
N LEU A 10 -6.44 5.73 12.78
CA LEU A 10 -6.87 6.62 11.70
C LEU A 10 -8.20 6.17 11.08
N ILE A 11 -8.30 4.89 10.69
CA ILE A 11 -9.51 4.35 10.05
C ILE A 11 -10.68 4.40 11.03
N ASP A 12 -10.46 4.02 12.29
CA ASP A 12 -11.50 4.05 13.31
C ASP A 12 -11.97 5.48 13.59
N GLU A 13 -11.07 6.47 13.56
CA GLU A 13 -11.45 7.87 13.69
C GLU A 13 -12.29 8.34 12.49
N LEU A 14 -11.90 8.03 11.26
CA LEU A 14 -12.69 8.39 10.07
C LEU A 14 -14.11 7.80 10.12
N HIS A 15 -14.26 6.55 10.56
CA HIS A 15 -15.56 5.93 10.74
C HIS A 15 -16.43 6.58 11.83
N LYS A 16 -15.83 7.06 12.94
CA LYS A 16 -16.59 7.80 13.96
C LYS A 16 -17.26 9.06 13.39
N HIS A 17 -16.66 9.65 12.36
CA HIS A 17 -17.20 10.81 11.64
C HIS A 17 -18.06 10.42 10.42
N GLY A 18 -18.35 9.14 10.22
CA GLY A 18 -19.17 8.65 9.11
C GLY A 18 -18.49 8.74 7.73
N ILE A 19 -17.16 8.80 7.70
CA ILE A 19 -16.38 8.88 6.46
C ILE A 19 -16.02 7.46 5.99
N GLU A 20 -16.47 7.09 4.79
CA GLU A 20 -16.10 5.82 4.17
C GLU A 20 -14.65 5.86 3.68
N VAL A 21 -13.87 4.84 4.04
CA VAL A 21 -12.44 4.79 3.74
C VAL A 21 -12.18 4.05 2.43
N MET A 22 -11.35 4.64 1.58
CA MET A 22 -10.75 3.99 0.41
C MET A 22 -9.22 3.99 0.55
N VAL A 23 -8.61 2.82 0.42
CA VAL A 23 -7.16 2.65 0.59
C VAL A 23 -6.49 2.41 -0.76
N THR A 24 -5.41 3.16 -1.02
CA THR A 24 -4.46 2.87 -2.09
C THR A 24 -3.25 2.17 -1.49
N LEU A 25 -2.89 1.01 -2.02
CA LEU A 25 -1.83 0.15 -1.46
C LEU A 25 -0.43 0.63 -1.84
N VAL A 26 -0.25 1.16 -3.06
CA VAL A 26 1.03 1.71 -3.53
C VAL A 26 0.78 3.06 -4.18
N HIS A 27 1.34 4.12 -3.59
CA HIS A 27 1.28 5.48 -4.11
C HIS A 27 2.69 6.06 -4.23
N PHE A 28 3.48 5.43 -5.10
CA PHE A 28 4.88 5.79 -5.39
C PHE A 28 5.89 5.55 -4.24
N GLU A 29 5.46 5.05 -3.08
CA GLU A 29 6.35 4.86 -1.91
C GLU A 29 7.04 3.47 -1.85
N MET A 30 7.69 3.02 -2.92
CA MET A 30 8.42 1.75 -2.88
C MET A 30 9.54 1.79 -1.81
N PRO A 31 9.65 0.80 -0.91
CA PRO A 31 10.72 0.76 0.09
C PRO A 31 12.10 0.82 -0.56
N LEU A 32 12.96 1.73 -0.08
CA LEU A 32 14.31 1.96 -0.63
C LEU A 32 15.13 0.66 -0.71
N TYR A 33 15.02 -0.19 0.31
CA TYR A 33 15.71 -1.48 0.35
C TYR A 33 15.33 -2.39 -0.84
N LEU A 34 14.06 -2.40 -1.24
CA LEU A 34 13.61 -3.18 -2.41
C LEU A 34 14.12 -2.57 -3.72
N ALA A 35 14.27 -1.25 -3.77
CA ALA A 35 14.88 -0.57 -4.90
C ALA A 35 16.37 -0.95 -5.06
N THR A 36 17.15 -0.86 -3.98
CA THR A 36 18.61 -1.03 -4.03
C THR A 36 19.03 -2.49 -4.11
N GLU A 37 18.41 -3.39 -3.34
CA GLU A 37 18.84 -4.79 -3.27
C GLU A 37 18.19 -5.69 -4.33
N TYR A 38 17.00 -5.31 -4.81
CA TYR A 38 16.25 -6.13 -5.75
C TYR A 38 16.00 -5.46 -7.09
N GLY A 39 16.41 -4.19 -7.30
CA GLY A 39 16.16 -3.48 -8.55
C GLY A 39 14.71 -3.04 -8.75
N GLY A 40 13.92 -3.03 -7.66
CA GLY A 40 12.51 -2.64 -7.68
C GLY A 40 11.67 -3.45 -8.67
N TRP A 41 10.69 -2.78 -9.29
CA TRP A 41 9.68 -3.41 -10.16
C TRP A 41 10.23 -4.09 -11.43
N THR A 42 11.51 -3.93 -11.74
CA THR A 42 12.16 -4.70 -12.81
C THR A 42 12.38 -6.17 -12.43
N ASN A 43 12.30 -6.51 -11.13
CA ASN A 43 12.50 -7.85 -10.60
C ASN A 43 11.19 -8.53 -10.22
N ARG A 44 10.95 -9.72 -10.78
CA ARG A 44 9.71 -10.48 -10.53
C ARG A 44 9.51 -10.90 -9.07
N LYS A 45 10.56 -10.97 -8.25
CA LYS A 45 10.42 -11.21 -6.79
C LYS A 45 9.58 -10.14 -6.09
N MET A 46 9.46 -8.95 -6.68
CA MET A 46 8.57 -7.90 -6.17
C MET A 46 7.11 -8.34 -6.08
N ILE A 47 6.67 -9.27 -6.93
CA ILE A 47 5.31 -9.81 -6.88
C ILE A 47 5.06 -10.50 -5.54
N ASP A 48 6.03 -11.28 -5.04
CA ASP A 48 5.91 -12.01 -3.78
C ASP A 48 5.94 -11.04 -2.58
N PHE A 49 6.85 -10.06 -2.60
CA PHE A 49 6.93 -9.03 -1.56
C PHE A 49 5.64 -8.19 -1.50
N TYR A 50 5.14 -7.78 -2.66
CA TYR A 50 3.89 -7.04 -2.75
C TYR A 50 2.71 -7.88 -2.26
N LYS A 51 2.62 -9.15 -2.68
CA LYS A 51 1.57 -10.05 -2.22
C LYS A 51 1.57 -10.20 -0.70
N HIS A 52 2.74 -10.40 -0.09
CA HIS A 52 2.87 -10.49 1.36
C HIS A 52 2.42 -9.21 2.09
N PHE A 53 2.80 -8.05 1.55
CA PHE A 53 2.35 -6.76 2.05
C PHE A 53 0.82 -6.63 1.97
N VAL A 54 0.22 -6.92 0.81
CA VAL A 54 -1.23 -6.85 0.60
C VAL A 54 -1.96 -7.82 1.52
N GLU A 55 -1.50 -9.06 1.66
CA GLU A 55 -2.13 -10.05 2.56
C GLU A 55 -2.11 -9.56 4.01
N THR A 56 -1.04 -8.90 4.44
CA THR A 56 -0.92 -8.34 5.80
C THR A 56 -1.92 -7.20 6.01
N VAL A 57 -1.95 -6.23 5.11
CA VAL A 57 -2.84 -5.04 5.19
C VAL A 57 -4.30 -5.46 5.03
N TYR A 58 -4.61 -6.27 4.02
CA TYR A 58 -5.97 -6.73 3.75
C TYR A 58 -6.50 -7.57 4.91
N THR A 59 -5.74 -8.56 5.41
CA THR A 59 -6.18 -9.36 6.56
C THR A 59 -6.52 -8.49 7.77
N ARG A 60 -5.76 -7.43 8.01
CA ARG A 60 -5.99 -6.52 9.14
C ARG A 60 -7.21 -5.62 8.96
N TYR A 61 -7.40 -5.06 7.76
CA TYR A 61 -8.38 -3.98 7.56
C TYR A 61 -9.58 -4.33 6.68
N LYS A 62 -9.68 -5.56 6.15
CA LYS A 62 -10.79 -6.00 5.27
C LYS A 62 -12.19 -5.75 5.83
N ASP A 63 -12.36 -5.77 7.15
CA ASP A 63 -13.65 -5.57 7.81
C ASP A 63 -13.92 -4.08 8.11
N LYS A 64 -12.91 -3.22 7.91
CA LYS A 64 -12.97 -1.77 8.09
C LYS A 64 -12.93 -1.01 6.75
N VAL A 65 -12.37 -1.59 5.69
CA VAL A 65 -12.15 -0.90 4.41
C VAL A 65 -12.84 -1.67 3.29
N LYS A 66 -13.77 -1.00 2.61
CA LYS A 66 -14.54 -1.57 1.51
C LYS A 66 -13.89 -1.37 0.14
N TYR A 67 -13.26 -0.22 -0.07
CA TYR A 67 -12.73 0.19 -1.38
C TYR A 67 -11.20 0.17 -1.40
N TRP A 68 -10.65 -0.48 -2.42
CA TRP A 68 -9.22 -0.75 -2.53
C TRP A 68 -8.71 -0.39 -3.92
N ILE A 69 -7.57 0.30 -3.96
CA ILE A 69 -6.80 0.58 -5.16
C ILE A 69 -5.44 -0.12 -5.00
N THR A 70 -5.06 -0.95 -5.96
CA THR A 70 -3.80 -1.71 -5.91
C THR A 70 -2.59 -0.81 -6.17
N PHE A 71 -2.62 -0.08 -7.27
CA PHE A 71 -1.57 0.86 -7.66
C PHE A 71 -2.21 2.17 -8.09
N ASN A 72 -1.68 3.29 -7.60
CA ASN A 72 -1.89 4.57 -8.25
C ASN A 72 -1.00 4.64 -9.50
N GLU A 73 -1.61 4.81 -10.67
CA GLU A 73 -0.94 5.14 -11.94
C GLU A 73 0.36 4.36 -12.20
N ILE A 74 0.28 3.03 -12.32
CA ILE A 74 1.49 2.18 -12.44
C ILE A 74 2.39 2.55 -13.63
N ASN A 75 1.84 3.17 -14.67
CA ASN A 75 2.57 3.64 -15.84
C ASN A 75 3.48 4.85 -15.54
N VAL A 76 3.26 5.61 -14.45
CA VAL A 76 4.10 6.77 -14.09
C VAL A 76 5.56 6.36 -13.88
N ILE A 77 5.83 5.11 -13.49
CA ILE A 77 7.20 4.58 -13.38
C ILE A 77 7.97 4.70 -14.71
N LEU A 78 7.28 4.67 -15.85
CA LEU A 78 7.91 4.81 -17.17
C LEU A 78 8.08 6.28 -17.58
N GLU A 79 7.14 7.14 -17.20
CA GLU A 79 7.07 8.53 -17.66
C GLU A 79 7.82 9.51 -16.74
N ALA A 80 7.80 9.26 -15.43
CA ALA A 80 8.42 10.11 -14.42
C ALA A 80 8.99 9.31 -13.23
N PRO A 81 10.05 8.51 -13.45
CA PRO A 81 10.59 7.58 -12.45
C PRO A 81 11.22 8.22 -11.21
N PHE A 82 11.39 9.55 -11.17
CA PHE A 82 12.06 10.29 -10.10
C PHE A 82 11.22 11.42 -9.48
N ASN A 83 9.90 11.43 -9.77
CA ASN A 83 8.96 12.37 -9.16
C ASN A 83 8.60 11.98 -7.73
#